data_AF-A0A813L728-F1
#
_entry.id   AF-A0A813L728-F1
#
_cell.length_a   1.000
_cell.length_b   1.000
_cell.length_c   1.000
_cell.angle_alpha   90.00
_cell.angle_beta   90.00
_cell.angle_gamma   90.00
#
_symmetry.space_group_name_H-M   'P 1'
#
loop_
_entity.id
_entity.type
_entity.pdbx_description
1 polymer ?
#
loop_
_entity_poly.entity_id
_entity_poly.type
_entity_poly.pdbx_seq_one_letter_code
_entity_poly.pdbx_strand_id
1 'polypeptide(L)'
;MSGIPQHVSILQSDEESACLALSDEAADRAMCDFYESMASRARQQRRRRQRMCLGPLPAGSSKRNLSELYLDLGQRAELQASSRAYLRKHAARLGSACESSLRGLVALQHFFDLDLGDLSLPRELRRSDDEFVDETGPNQDVSLQMVMDATRALYVVEGATMDFASELSASGLDLEEVPHEVERLKADFADRLVQCVRSCLGSHAHSCPELLRAVTNAMSQSGLANMERACSDCPQVVVSGGEQRLVFDLRRADALGVATWALHLLVEKTDFESCLAVVDEEPWFC
;
A
#
# COMPACT_ATOMS: atom_id res chain seq x y z
N MET A 1 -17.86 -14.55 -24.65
CA MET A 1 -17.40 -15.44 -23.56
C MET A 1 -15.95 -15.09 -23.28
N SER A 2 -15.73 -14.07 -22.45
CA SER A 2 -14.41 -13.66 -21.97
C SER A 2 -13.98 -14.69 -20.92
N GLY A 3 -13.06 -15.58 -21.30
CA GLY A 3 -12.43 -16.48 -20.35
C GLY A 3 -11.65 -15.65 -19.33
N ILE A 4 -11.98 -15.79 -18.05
CA ILE A 4 -11.09 -15.36 -16.97
C ILE A 4 -9.74 -16.02 -17.27
N PRO A 5 -8.64 -15.27 -17.40
CA PRO A 5 -7.36 -15.88 -17.68
C PRO A 5 -7.08 -16.90 -16.58
N GLN A 6 -6.96 -18.17 -16.97
CA GLN A 6 -6.43 -19.22 -16.10
C GLN A 6 -5.14 -18.66 -15.52
N HIS A 7 -5.10 -18.58 -14.19
CA HIS A 7 -3.94 -18.26 -13.35
C HIS A 7 -2.66 -18.21 -14.18
N VAL A 8 -2.24 -17.00 -14.57
CA VAL A 8 -0.91 -16.82 -15.13
C VAL A 8 0.02 -17.33 -14.05
N SER A 9 0.69 -18.45 -14.32
CA SER A 9 1.83 -18.92 -13.56
C SER A 9 2.93 -17.88 -13.82
N ILE A 10 2.85 -16.78 -13.07
CA ILE A 10 3.79 -15.67 -13.16
C ILE A 10 5.12 -16.20 -12.61
N LEU A 11 6.03 -16.47 -13.55
CA LEU A 11 7.48 -16.47 -13.38
C LEU A 11 8.05 -17.52 -12.40
N GLN A 12 8.11 -18.77 -12.85
CA GLN A 12 9.22 -19.66 -12.50
C GLN A 12 10.23 -19.63 -13.66
N SER A 13 10.98 -18.53 -13.78
CA SER A 13 12.21 -18.53 -14.57
C SER A 13 13.33 -19.10 -13.71
N ASP A 14 13.99 -20.14 -14.21
CA ASP A 14 15.14 -20.84 -13.62
C ASP A 14 16.39 -19.94 -13.52
N GLU A 15 16.31 -18.83 -12.77
CA GLU A 15 17.49 -18.14 -12.27
C GLU A 15 17.95 -18.85 -10.99
N GLU A 16 18.62 -20.00 -11.14
CA GLU A 16 19.51 -20.58 -10.13
C GLU A 16 20.73 -19.66 -9.93
N SER A 17 20.48 -18.45 -9.47
CA SER A 17 21.49 -17.50 -9.04
C SER A 17 21.86 -17.83 -7.60
N ALA A 18 23.16 -18.04 -7.35
CA ALA A 18 23.71 -18.43 -6.07
C ALA A 18 23.18 -17.53 -4.93
N CYS A 19 22.21 -18.04 -4.18
CA CYS A 19 21.61 -17.37 -3.04
C CYS A 19 22.62 -17.39 -1.89
N LEU A 20 23.47 -16.37 -1.84
CA LEU A 20 24.28 -16.09 -0.68
C LEU A 20 23.33 -15.78 0.47
N ALA A 21 23.50 -16.46 1.61
CA ALA A 21 22.81 -16.11 2.83
C ALA A 21 22.94 -14.61 3.06
N LEU A 22 21.82 -13.95 3.34
CA LEU A 22 21.77 -12.51 3.62
C LEU A 22 22.85 -12.15 4.62
N SER A 23 23.88 -11.43 4.18
CA SER A 23 24.88 -10.92 5.11
C SER A 23 24.25 -9.80 5.91
N ASP A 24 24.49 -9.78 7.22
CA ASP A 24 24.06 -8.69 8.09
C ASP A 24 24.54 -7.33 7.54
N GLU A 25 25.69 -7.29 6.83
CA GLU A 25 26.18 -6.05 6.21
C GLU A 25 25.33 -5.58 5.03
N ALA A 26 24.79 -6.48 4.21
CA ALA A 26 23.91 -6.11 3.10
C ALA A 26 22.57 -5.56 3.62
N ALA A 27 22.01 -6.21 4.64
CA ALA A 27 20.82 -5.71 5.33
C ALA A 27 21.07 -4.32 5.94
N ASP A 28 22.22 -4.13 6.60
CA ASP A 28 22.59 -2.86 7.22
C ASP A 28 22.77 -1.73 6.20
N ARG A 29 23.41 -2.01 5.06
CA ARG A 29 23.51 -1.02 3.96
C ARG A 29 22.14 -0.64 3.42
N ALA A 30 21.30 -1.62 3.09
CA ALA A 30 19.96 -1.36 2.56
C ALA A 30 19.11 -0.50 3.52
N MET A 31 19.18 -0.77 4.83
CA MET A 31 18.52 0.04 5.85
C MET A 31 19.10 1.46 5.94
N CYS A 32 20.43 1.59 6.05
CA CYS A 32 21.09 2.90 6.11
C CYS A 32 20.70 3.76 4.90
N ASP A 33 20.85 3.21 3.70
CA ASP A 33 20.56 3.91 2.44
C ASP A 33 19.09 4.33 2.35
N PHE A 34 18.15 3.47 2.80
CA PHE A 34 16.73 3.79 2.83
C PHE A 34 16.43 4.97 3.77
N TYR A 35 16.86 4.88 5.03
CA TYR A 35 16.57 5.90 6.04
C TYR A 35 17.33 7.21 5.80
N GLU A 36 18.51 7.15 5.21
CA GLU A 36 19.23 8.35 4.75
C GLU A 36 18.53 9.03 3.59
N SER A 37 18.02 8.26 2.63
CA SER A 37 17.20 8.78 1.53
C SER A 37 15.96 9.50 2.05
N MET A 38 15.22 8.88 2.98
CA MET A 38 14.03 9.50 3.60
C MET A 38 14.38 10.79 4.36
N ALA A 39 15.48 10.79 5.13
CA ALA A 39 15.95 11.99 5.81
C ALA A 39 16.40 13.09 4.82
N SER A 40 17.05 12.72 3.72
CA SER A 40 17.46 13.65 2.67
C SER A 40 16.26 14.33 2.03
N ARG A 41 15.22 13.55 1.65
CA ARG A 41 13.95 14.05 1.10
C ARG A 41 13.26 15.02 2.07
N ALA A 42 13.20 14.68 3.37
CA ALA A 42 12.63 15.57 4.39
C ALA A 42 13.41 16.91 4.50
N ARG A 43 14.75 16.89 4.47
CA ARG A 43 15.57 18.11 4.47
C ARG A 43 15.33 18.95 3.22
N GLN A 44 15.26 18.32 2.05
CA GLN A 44 15.04 19.00 0.77
C GLN A 44 13.67 19.67 0.72
N GLN A 45 12.61 18.98 1.15
CA GLN A 45 11.26 19.55 1.23
C GLN A 45 11.22 20.78 2.14
N ARG A 46 11.87 20.70 3.32
CA ARG A 46 12.00 21.85 4.24
C ARG A 46 12.73 23.03 3.59
N ARG A 47 13.85 22.77 2.90
CA ARG A 47 14.61 23.80 2.15
C ARG A 47 13.79 24.42 1.03
N ARG A 48 13.06 23.61 0.24
CA ARG A 48 12.20 24.07 -0.85
C ARG A 48 11.10 25.02 -0.34
N ARG A 49 10.42 24.66 0.75
CA ARG A 49 9.41 25.53 1.38
C ARG A 49 9.99 26.85 1.87
N GLN A 50 11.18 26.82 2.47
CA GLN A 50 11.89 28.04 2.88
C GLN A 50 12.21 28.94 1.69
N ARG A 51 12.68 28.37 0.57
CA ARG A 51 12.95 29.13 -0.67
C ARG A 51 11.69 29.74 -1.28
N MET A 52 10.55 29.05 -1.19
CA MET A 52 9.26 29.53 -1.69
C MET A 52 8.54 30.46 -0.70
N CYS A 53 9.15 30.81 0.43
CA CYS A 53 8.55 31.63 1.48
C CYS A 53 7.19 31.12 1.99
N LEU A 54 6.93 29.80 1.92
CA LEU A 54 5.62 29.19 2.24
C LEU A 54 5.39 28.95 3.74
N GLY A 55 6.19 29.58 4.62
CA GLY A 55 6.15 29.34 6.06
C GLY A 55 6.40 27.87 6.46
N PRO A 56 6.43 27.59 7.78
CA PRO A 56 6.45 26.22 8.27
C PRO A 56 5.14 25.49 7.88
N LEU A 57 5.21 24.17 7.82
CA LEU A 57 3.98 23.37 7.72
C LEU A 57 3.12 23.59 8.98
N PRO A 58 1.79 23.58 8.86
CA PRO A 58 0.90 23.67 10.01
C PRO A 58 1.26 22.65 11.09
N ALA A 59 1.19 23.07 12.36
CA ALA A 59 1.31 22.14 13.48
C ALA A 59 0.21 21.08 13.37
N GLY A 60 0.59 19.82 13.57
CA GLY A 60 -0.30 18.67 13.46
C GLY A 60 -0.68 18.24 12.05
N SER A 61 -0.02 18.76 11.01
CA SER A 61 -0.15 18.18 9.66
C SER A 61 0.68 16.90 9.55
N SER A 62 0.10 15.86 8.95
CA SER A 62 0.77 14.57 8.67
C SER A 62 2.14 14.75 7.99
N LYS A 63 2.20 15.62 6.96
CA LYS A 63 3.42 15.96 6.23
C LYS A 63 4.51 16.51 7.15
N ARG A 64 4.13 17.30 8.16
CA ARG A 64 5.08 17.82 9.15
C ARG A 64 5.54 16.71 10.08
N ASN A 65 4.61 15.94 10.65
CA ASN A 65 4.90 14.87 11.59
C ASN A 65 5.82 13.80 10.95
N LEU A 66 5.53 13.42 9.70
CA LEU A 66 6.36 12.53 8.91
C LEU A 66 7.75 13.11 8.61
N SER A 67 7.83 14.41 8.28
CA SER A 67 9.13 15.05 8.07
C SER A 67 9.94 15.13 9.37
N GLU A 68 9.32 15.40 10.51
CA GLU A 68 10.00 15.48 11.81
C GLU A 68 10.54 14.11 12.23
N LEU A 69 9.78 13.04 11.99
CA LEU A 69 10.20 11.65 12.21
C LEU A 69 11.56 11.32 11.57
N TYR A 70 11.78 11.70 10.31
CA TYR A 70 13.04 11.38 9.61
C TYR A 70 14.17 12.37 9.90
N LEU A 71 13.86 13.56 10.40
CA LEU A 71 14.85 14.57 10.77
C LEU A 71 15.36 14.34 12.20
N ASP A 72 14.57 13.71 13.06
CA ASP A 72 14.97 13.30 14.39
C ASP A 72 15.89 12.06 14.36
N LEU A 73 17.09 12.20 14.92
CA LEU A 73 18.08 11.12 14.89
C LEU A 73 17.70 9.93 15.79
N GLY A 74 17.02 10.18 16.91
CA GLY A 74 16.63 9.15 17.86
C GLY A 74 15.50 8.28 17.29
N GLN A 75 14.43 8.91 16.82
CA GLN A 75 13.30 8.21 16.20
C GLN A 75 13.74 7.39 14.98
N ARG A 76 14.63 7.94 14.15
CA ARG A 76 15.18 7.20 13.00
C ARG A 76 16.02 5.99 13.41
N ALA A 77 16.78 6.07 14.50
CA ALA A 77 17.53 4.93 15.03
C ALA A 77 16.60 3.84 15.57
N GLU A 78 15.50 4.21 16.22
CA GLU A 78 14.47 3.27 16.69
C GLU A 78 13.79 2.54 15.51
N LEU A 79 13.44 3.27 14.45
CA LEU A 79 12.87 2.69 13.23
C LEU A 79 13.85 1.72 12.55
N GLN A 80 15.12 2.11 12.41
CA GLN A 80 16.18 1.23 11.91
C GLN A 80 16.31 -0.05 12.74
N ALA A 81 16.22 0.05 14.06
CA ALA A 81 16.25 -1.11 14.94
C ALA A 81 15.04 -2.03 14.74
N SER A 82 13.84 -1.46 14.52
CA SER A 82 12.62 -2.22 14.19
C SER A 82 12.80 -3.01 12.88
N SER A 83 13.25 -2.34 11.80
CA SER A 83 13.50 -3.01 10.51
C SER A 83 14.56 -4.11 10.64
N ARG A 84 15.63 -3.88 11.41
CA ARG A 84 16.66 -4.90 11.67
C ARG A 84 16.07 -6.11 12.40
N ALA A 85 15.24 -5.89 13.40
CA ALA A 85 14.56 -6.96 14.13
C ALA A 85 13.61 -7.76 13.21
N TYR A 86 12.90 -7.07 12.33
CA TYR A 86 12.04 -7.69 11.31
C TYR A 86 12.85 -8.58 10.35
N LEU A 87 13.92 -8.05 9.74
CA LEU A 87 14.76 -8.82 8.80
C LEU A 87 15.33 -10.07 9.46
N ARG A 88 15.79 -9.97 10.71
CA ARG A 88 16.29 -11.14 11.48
C ARG A 88 15.20 -12.18 11.74
N LYS A 89 14.00 -11.73 12.15
CA LYS A 89 12.85 -12.61 12.37
C LYS A 89 12.44 -13.36 11.11
N HIS A 90 12.64 -12.75 9.95
CA HIS A 90 12.20 -13.27 8.65
C HIS A 90 13.34 -13.78 7.77
N ALA A 91 14.57 -13.88 8.27
CA ALA A 91 15.77 -14.21 7.49
C ALA A 91 15.60 -15.48 6.63
N ALA A 92 14.96 -16.53 7.16
CA ALA A 92 14.71 -17.76 6.43
C ALA A 92 13.81 -17.58 5.20
N ARG A 93 12.86 -16.64 5.24
CA ARG A 93 11.98 -16.30 4.10
C ARG A 93 12.65 -15.40 3.08
N LEU A 94 13.70 -14.69 3.51
CA LEU A 94 14.41 -13.70 2.70
C LEU A 94 15.66 -14.26 2.04
N GLY A 95 15.98 -15.55 2.23
CA GLY A 95 17.28 -16.19 1.96
C GLY A 95 17.86 -16.08 0.54
N SER A 96 17.19 -15.40 -0.38
CA SER A 96 17.61 -15.13 -1.76
C SER A 96 17.41 -13.66 -2.20
N ALA A 97 17.02 -12.75 -1.31
CA ALA A 97 16.74 -11.37 -1.69
C ALA A 97 18.03 -10.65 -2.12
N CYS A 98 18.02 -10.06 -3.31
CA CYS A 98 19.09 -9.15 -3.74
C CYS A 98 19.02 -7.82 -2.97
N GLU A 99 20.08 -7.01 -3.03
CA GLU A 99 20.18 -5.75 -2.27
C GLU A 99 19.02 -4.77 -2.57
N SER A 100 18.59 -4.67 -3.83
CA SER A 100 17.43 -3.85 -4.21
C SER A 100 16.11 -4.41 -3.66
N SER A 101 15.94 -5.74 -3.66
CA SER A 101 14.78 -6.37 -3.00
C SER A 101 14.79 -6.14 -1.49
N LEU A 102 15.95 -6.16 -0.83
CA LEU A 102 16.05 -5.87 0.60
C LEU A 102 15.64 -4.45 0.93
N ARG A 103 16.10 -3.48 0.14
CA ARG A 103 15.72 -2.08 0.32
C ARG A 103 14.21 -1.88 0.14
N GLY A 104 13.62 -2.50 -0.89
CA GLY A 104 12.17 -2.48 -1.09
C GLY A 104 11.41 -3.14 0.05
N LEU A 105 11.90 -4.26 0.58
CA LEU A 105 11.31 -4.92 1.75
C LEU A 105 11.38 -4.07 3.02
N VAL A 106 12.53 -3.43 3.28
CA VAL A 106 12.68 -2.49 4.40
C VAL A 106 11.71 -1.32 4.24
N ALA A 107 11.63 -0.74 3.05
CA ALA A 107 10.73 0.37 2.77
C ALA A 107 9.26 -0.04 2.98
N LEU A 108 8.85 -1.19 2.44
CA LEU A 108 7.49 -1.70 2.58
C LEU A 108 7.15 -1.94 4.05
N GLN A 109 8.01 -2.67 4.77
CA GLN A 109 7.85 -2.93 6.20
C GLN A 109 7.74 -1.62 6.99
N HIS A 110 8.61 -0.65 6.71
CA HIS A 110 8.60 0.64 7.36
C HIS A 110 7.28 1.39 7.12
N PHE A 111 6.79 1.46 5.88
CA PHE A 111 5.51 2.12 5.60
C PHE A 111 4.33 1.43 6.29
N PHE A 112 4.31 0.11 6.34
CA PHE A 112 3.29 -0.63 7.10
C PHE A 112 3.37 -0.36 8.61
N ASP A 113 4.56 -0.32 9.20
CA ASP A 113 4.74 0.03 10.61
C ASP A 113 4.26 1.46 10.91
N LEU A 114 4.46 2.39 9.98
CA LEU A 114 3.94 3.75 10.11
C LEU A 114 2.42 3.79 10.09
N ASP A 115 1.79 3.13 9.12
CA ASP A 115 0.34 3.07 9.01
C ASP A 115 -0.27 2.45 10.27
N LEU A 116 0.29 1.33 10.75
CA LEU A 116 -0.14 0.66 11.99
C LEU A 116 0.07 1.54 13.22
N GLY A 117 1.22 2.22 13.31
CA GLY A 117 1.51 3.13 14.41
C GLY A 117 0.51 4.30 14.48
N ASP A 118 0.14 4.85 13.31
CA ASP A 118 -0.81 5.96 13.22
C ASP A 118 -2.22 5.60 13.71
N LEU A 119 -2.62 4.32 13.63
CA LEU A 119 -3.90 3.85 14.16
C LEU A 119 -4.03 4.09 15.67
N SER A 120 -2.90 4.12 16.39
CA SER A 120 -2.83 4.31 17.84
C SER A 120 -2.60 5.77 18.23
N LEU A 121 -2.39 6.68 17.26
CA LEU A 121 -2.07 8.08 17.52
C LEU A 121 -3.31 8.98 17.40
N PRO A 122 -3.40 10.05 18.22
CA PRO A 122 -4.30 11.17 17.98
C PRO A 122 -4.11 11.72 16.57
N ARG A 123 -5.20 12.22 15.95
CA ARG A 123 -5.22 12.66 14.55
C ARG A 123 -4.11 13.68 14.24
N GLU A 124 -3.87 14.62 15.15
CA GLU A 124 -2.85 15.66 15.05
C GLU A 124 -1.41 15.15 15.15
N LEU A 125 -1.20 13.91 15.60
CA LEU A 125 0.13 13.29 15.69
C LEU A 125 0.37 12.23 14.61
N ARG A 126 -0.64 11.90 13.80
CA ARG A 126 -0.52 10.94 12.70
C ARG A 126 0.43 11.44 11.61
N ARG A 127 1.02 10.51 10.88
CA ARG A 127 2.01 10.73 9.82
C ARG A 127 1.42 10.48 8.43
N SER A 128 0.27 9.82 8.38
CA SER A 128 -0.63 9.69 7.24
C SER A 128 -1.87 10.57 7.41
N ASP A 129 -2.42 11.01 6.28
CA ASP A 129 -3.72 11.69 6.20
C ASP A 129 -4.88 10.68 6.01
N ASP A 130 -4.60 9.38 6.08
CA ASP A 130 -5.61 8.35 5.88
C ASP A 130 -6.75 8.49 6.90
N GLU A 131 -7.97 8.49 6.37
CA GLU A 131 -9.20 8.54 7.14
C GLU A 131 -9.89 7.18 7.12
N PHE A 132 -10.65 6.92 8.18
CA PHE A 132 -11.51 5.75 8.30
C PHE A 132 -12.96 6.22 8.24
N VAL A 133 -13.86 5.37 7.74
CA VAL A 133 -15.30 5.68 7.69
C VAL A 133 -15.78 6.06 9.10
N ASP A 134 -16.73 7.01 9.21
CA ASP A 134 -17.42 7.46 10.44
C ASP A 134 -17.01 6.74 11.75
N GLU A 135 -16.39 7.49 12.68
CA GLU A 135 -15.92 7.02 14.00
C GLU A 135 -17.01 6.38 14.87
N THR A 136 -18.29 6.51 14.50
CA THR A 136 -19.42 5.95 15.27
C THR A 136 -20.19 4.86 14.53
N GLY A 137 -19.83 4.59 13.27
CA GLY A 137 -20.55 3.69 12.38
C GLY A 137 -20.09 2.23 12.48
N PRO A 138 -20.89 1.29 11.93
CA PRO A 138 -20.50 -0.12 11.86
C PRO A 138 -19.25 -0.34 11.02
N ASN A 139 -18.84 0.64 10.21
CA ASN A 139 -17.68 0.60 9.32
C ASN A 139 -16.49 1.46 9.82
N GLN A 140 -16.47 1.87 11.09
CA GLN A 140 -15.47 2.78 11.67
C GLN A 140 -13.99 2.40 11.48
N ASP A 141 -13.75 1.12 11.16
CA ASP A 141 -12.42 0.51 11.01
C ASP A 141 -12.06 0.21 9.55
N VAL A 142 -12.81 0.76 8.60
CA VAL A 142 -12.59 0.60 7.17
C VAL A 142 -11.95 1.86 6.61
N SER A 143 -10.85 1.72 5.86
CA SER A 143 -10.21 2.83 5.15
C SER A 143 -11.23 3.52 4.22
N LEU A 144 -11.39 4.84 4.40
CA LEU A 144 -12.28 5.65 3.56
C LEU A 144 -11.82 5.60 2.10
N GLN A 145 -10.51 5.60 1.86
CA GLN A 145 -9.94 5.53 0.52
C GLN A 145 -10.31 4.23 -0.19
N MET A 146 -10.32 3.09 0.51
CA MET A 146 -10.77 1.82 -0.07
C MET A 146 -12.23 1.90 -0.53
N VAL A 147 -13.11 2.52 0.27
CA VAL A 147 -14.53 2.69 -0.09
C VAL A 147 -14.69 3.59 -1.29
N MET A 148 -13.96 4.71 -1.34
CA MET A 148 -13.99 5.65 -2.47
C MET A 148 -13.46 5.03 -3.77
N ASP A 149 -12.48 4.12 -3.67
CA ASP A 149 -11.86 3.46 -4.81
C ASP A 149 -12.45 2.09 -5.14
N ALA A 150 -13.44 1.62 -4.39
CA ALA A 150 -14.01 0.27 -4.54
C ALA A 150 -14.45 -0.02 -5.99
N THR A 151 -14.86 1.01 -6.74
CA THR A 151 -15.35 0.86 -8.11
C THR A 151 -14.24 0.85 -9.17
N ARG A 152 -12.99 1.06 -8.78
CA ARG A 152 -11.83 1.26 -9.67
C ARG A 152 -10.91 0.04 -9.77
N ALA A 153 -11.18 -1.01 -9.01
CA ALA A 153 -10.34 -2.20 -8.94
C ALA A 153 -11.17 -3.47 -8.98
N LEU A 154 -10.49 -4.55 -9.35
CA LEU A 154 -10.97 -5.92 -9.20
C LEU A 154 -10.56 -6.42 -7.81
N TYR A 155 -11.51 -6.96 -7.06
CA TYR A 155 -11.24 -7.54 -5.75
C TYR A 155 -11.47 -9.05 -5.80
N VAL A 156 -10.51 -9.82 -5.31
CA VAL A 156 -10.62 -11.26 -5.08
C VAL A 156 -10.45 -11.48 -3.58
N VAL A 157 -11.50 -11.87 -2.87
CA VAL A 157 -11.46 -12.04 -1.42
C VAL A 157 -11.94 -13.45 -1.09
N GLU A 158 -11.04 -14.29 -0.58
CA GLU A 158 -11.30 -15.73 -0.37
C GLU A 158 -11.86 -16.43 -1.63
N GLY A 159 -11.35 -16.04 -2.80
CA GLY A 159 -11.82 -16.55 -4.10
C GLY A 159 -13.12 -15.93 -4.62
N ALA A 160 -13.83 -15.13 -3.82
CA ALA A 160 -14.97 -14.34 -4.30
C ALA A 160 -14.46 -13.15 -5.12
N THR A 161 -14.82 -13.12 -6.41
CA THR A 161 -14.43 -12.04 -7.31
C THR A 161 -15.51 -10.97 -7.36
N MET A 162 -15.13 -9.71 -7.16
CA MET A 162 -16.00 -8.54 -7.19
C MET A 162 -15.43 -7.50 -8.16
N ASP A 163 -16.22 -7.13 -9.15
CA ASP A 163 -15.87 -6.18 -10.21
C ASP A 163 -17.05 -5.25 -10.49
N PHE A 164 -16.91 -3.99 -10.10
CA PHE A 164 -17.98 -3.01 -10.29
C PHE A 164 -18.30 -2.77 -11.76
N ALA A 165 -17.31 -2.81 -12.66
CA ALA A 165 -17.54 -2.59 -14.09
C ALA A 165 -18.46 -3.69 -14.66
N SER A 166 -18.22 -4.95 -14.27
CA SER A 166 -19.08 -6.08 -14.62
C SER A 166 -20.48 -5.95 -14.01
N GLU A 167 -20.60 -5.52 -12.75
CA GLU A 167 -21.91 -5.32 -12.10
C GLU A 167 -22.73 -4.19 -12.74
N LEU A 168 -22.08 -3.06 -13.06
CA LEU A 168 -22.72 -1.94 -13.75
C LEU A 168 -23.22 -2.38 -15.13
N SER A 169 -22.40 -3.08 -15.91
CA SER A 169 -22.81 -3.61 -17.21
C SER A 169 -24.00 -4.58 -17.11
N ALA A 170 -24.00 -5.47 -16.11
CA ALA A 170 -25.09 -6.41 -15.87
C ALA A 170 -26.40 -5.74 -15.42
N SER A 171 -26.30 -4.60 -14.73
CA SER A 171 -27.47 -3.83 -14.28
C SER A 171 -28.19 -3.13 -15.43
N GLY A 172 -27.50 -2.89 -16.56
CA GLY A 172 -28.03 -2.11 -17.69
C GLY A 172 -28.24 -0.63 -17.36
N LEU A 173 -27.73 -0.15 -16.22
CA LEU A 173 -27.80 1.26 -15.85
C LEU A 173 -26.78 2.06 -16.65
N ASP A 174 -27.23 3.19 -17.17
CA ASP A 174 -26.36 4.18 -17.79
C ASP A 174 -25.99 5.27 -16.77
N LEU A 175 -24.70 5.62 -16.71
CA LEU A 175 -24.17 6.59 -15.75
C LEU A 175 -24.73 8.00 -15.98
N GLU A 176 -25.01 8.36 -17.23
CA GLU A 176 -25.51 9.67 -17.61
C GLU A 176 -27.03 9.78 -17.41
N GLU A 177 -27.77 8.68 -17.63
CA GLU A 177 -29.24 8.68 -17.53
C GLU A 177 -29.75 8.59 -16.08
N VAL A 178 -29.12 7.77 -15.22
CA VAL A 178 -29.62 7.46 -13.87
C VAL A 178 -28.54 7.56 -12.77
N PRO A 179 -27.91 8.74 -12.60
CA PRO A 179 -26.76 8.90 -11.71
C PRO A 179 -27.03 8.51 -10.25
N HIS A 180 -28.23 8.78 -9.73
CA HIS A 180 -28.60 8.41 -8.36
C HIS A 180 -28.69 6.89 -8.15
N GLU A 181 -29.11 6.15 -9.16
CA GLU A 181 -29.17 4.68 -9.08
C GLU A 181 -27.78 4.07 -9.15
N VAL A 182 -26.89 4.67 -9.95
CA VAL A 182 -25.48 4.28 -10.01
C VAL A 182 -24.79 4.57 -8.68
N GLU A 183 -25.00 5.74 -8.05
CA GLU A 183 -24.43 6.02 -6.73
C GLU A 183 -24.92 5.04 -5.65
N ARG A 184 -26.20 4.65 -5.69
CA ARG A 184 -26.72 3.58 -4.81
C ARG A 184 -26.02 2.25 -5.09
N LEU A 185 -25.85 1.88 -6.36
CA LEU A 185 -25.15 0.66 -6.74
C LEU A 185 -23.68 0.67 -6.27
N LYS A 186 -22.99 1.82 -6.33
CA LYS A 186 -21.63 1.99 -5.81
C LYS A 186 -21.57 1.78 -4.30
N ALA A 187 -22.50 2.38 -3.55
CA ALA A 187 -22.58 2.20 -2.11
C ALA A 187 -22.83 0.73 -1.74
N ASP A 188 -23.81 0.10 -2.41
CA ASP A 188 -24.13 -1.31 -2.18
C ASP A 188 -22.94 -2.23 -2.52
N PHE A 189 -22.18 -1.91 -3.57
CA PHE A 189 -20.96 -2.63 -3.95
C PHE A 189 -19.88 -2.51 -2.87
N ALA A 190 -19.60 -1.29 -2.41
CA ALA A 190 -18.60 -1.05 -1.37
C ALA A 190 -18.97 -1.74 -0.06
N ASP A 191 -20.24 -1.72 0.34
CA ASP A 191 -20.72 -2.41 1.53
C ASP A 191 -20.54 -3.93 1.42
N ARG A 192 -20.86 -4.53 0.26
CA ARG A 192 -20.60 -5.96 0.02
C ARG A 192 -19.11 -6.28 0.09
N LEU A 193 -18.25 -5.43 -0.47
CA LEU A 193 -16.79 -5.62 -0.43
C LEU A 193 -16.28 -5.61 1.01
N VAL A 194 -16.71 -4.63 1.81
CA VAL A 194 -16.37 -4.54 3.24
C VAL A 194 -16.83 -5.79 3.99
N GLN A 195 -18.05 -6.26 3.74
CA GLN A 195 -18.55 -7.50 4.35
C GLN A 195 -17.69 -8.71 3.95
N CYS A 196 -17.30 -8.80 2.67
CA CYS A 196 -16.44 -9.89 2.19
C CYS A 196 -15.06 -9.89 2.88
N VAL A 197 -14.42 -8.72 3.00
CA VAL A 197 -13.16 -8.56 3.74
C VAL A 197 -13.33 -8.96 5.20
N ARG A 198 -14.40 -8.52 5.87
CA ARG A 198 -14.68 -8.92 7.27
C ARG A 198 -14.86 -10.43 7.41
N SER A 199 -15.62 -11.04 6.51
CA SER A 199 -15.80 -12.50 6.50
C SER A 199 -14.48 -13.24 6.30
N CYS A 200 -13.60 -12.75 5.42
CA CYS A 200 -12.25 -13.30 5.22
C CYS A 200 -11.38 -13.20 6.49
N LEU A 201 -11.42 -12.08 7.19
CA LEU A 201 -10.70 -11.90 8.46
C LEU A 201 -11.36 -12.67 9.63
N GLY A 202 -12.63 -13.06 9.47
CA GLY A 202 -13.39 -13.85 10.44
C GLY A 202 -13.57 -13.11 11.76
N SER A 203 -13.44 -13.83 12.87
CA SER A 203 -13.54 -13.24 14.22
C SER A 203 -12.49 -12.16 14.50
N HIS A 204 -11.35 -12.17 13.78
CA HIS A 204 -10.27 -11.21 13.98
C HIS A 204 -10.64 -9.79 13.54
N ALA A 205 -11.58 -9.64 12.61
CA ALA A 205 -12.09 -8.32 12.23
C ALA A 205 -12.71 -7.56 13.41
N HIS A 206 -13.27 -8.29 14.38
CA HIS A 206 -13.93 -7.71 15.55
C HIS A 206 -13.00 -7.66 16.77
N SER A 207 -12.12 -8.65 16.94
CA SER A 207 -11.20 -8.69 18.09
C SER A 207 -9.93 -7.86 17.88
N CYS A 208 -9.58 -7.53 16.65
CA CYS A 208 -8.45 -6.68 16.29
C CYS A 208 -8.87 -5.69 15.19
N PRO A 209 -9.52 -4.57 15.57
CA PRO A 209 -9.90 -3.51 14.64
C PRO A 209 -8.72 -3.00 13.79
N GLU A 210 -7.52 -2.99 14.37
CA GLU A 210 -6.29 -2.59 13.69
C GLU A 210 -5.96 -3.46 12.49
N LEU A 211 -6.30 -4.75 12.53
CA LEU A 211 -6.10 -5.66 11.39
C LEU A 211 -7.02 -5.28 10.22
N LEU A 212 -8.30 -5.00 10.50
CA LEU A 212 -9.24 -4.57 9.46
C LEU A 212 -8.80 -3.23 8.85
N ARG A 213 -8.37 -2.29 9.68
CA ARG A 213 -7.81 -1.00 9.24
C ARG A 213 -6.58 -1.20 8.35
N ALA A 214 -5.62 -2.01 8.80
CA ALA A 214 -4.40 -2.27 8.05
C ALA A 214 -4.67 -2.93 6.69
N VAL A 215 -5.54 -3.94 6.66
CA VAL A 215 -5.91 -4.66 5.43
C VAL A 215 -6.65 -3.74 4.46
N THR A 216 -7.63 -2.98 4.95
CA THR A 216 -8.39 -2.06 4.08
C THR A 216 -7.52 -0.89 3.61
N ASN A 217 -6.57 -0.40 4.42
CA ASN A 217 -5.59 0.59 3.96
C ASN A 217 -4.67 0.04 2.88
N ALA A 218 -4.18 -1.19 3.05
CA ALA A 218 -3.35 -1.87 2.06
C ALA A 218 -4.10 -2.14 0.74
N MET A 219 -5.41 -2.33 0.81
CA MET A 219 -6.32 -2.52 -0.33
C MET A 219 -6.84 -1.19 -0.93
N SER A 220 -6.22 -0.06 -0.60
CA SER A 220 -6.59 1.28 -1.07
C SER A 220 -5.51 1.90 -1.97
N GLN A 221 -5.80 3.07 -2.55
CA GLN A 221 -4.78 3.86 -3.24
C GLN A 221 -3.60 4.25 -2.35
N SER A 222 -3.82 4.50 -1.05
CA SER A 222 -2.74 4.80 -0.11
C SER A 222 -1.79 3.60 0.04
N GLY A 223 -2.36 2.39 0.13
CA GLY A 223 -1.61 1.13 0.14
C GLY A 223 -0.81 0.91 -1.15
N LEU A 224 -1.43 1.16 -2.31
CA LEU A 224 -0.75 1.13 -3.60
C LEU A 224 0.42 2.14 -3.65
N ALA A 225 0.21 3.38 -3.19
CA ALA A 225 1.26 4.39 -3.14
C ALA A 225 2.40 4.00 -2.19
N ASN A 226 2.12 3.32 -1.07
CA ASN A 226 3.13 2.73 -0.20
C ASN A 226 3.97 1.67 -0.94
N MET A 227 3.32 0.79 -1.70
CA MET A 227 4.01 -0.21 -2.52
C MET A 227 4.85 0.41 -3.63
N GLU A 228 4.33 1.37 -4.38
CA GLU A 228 5.07 2.07 -5.44
C GLU A 228 6.30 2.81 -4.88
N ARG A 229 6.16 3.43 -3.69
CA ARG A 229 7.29 4.05 -2.98
C ARG A 229 8.32 3.04 -2.51
N ALA A 230 7.89 1.88 -2.02
CA ALA A 230 8.78 0.80 -1.62
C ALA A 230 9.57 0.24 -2.81
N CYS A 231 8.96 0.19 -3.99
CA CYS A 231 9.60 -0.24 -5.23
C CYS A 231 10.36 0.88 -5.97
N SER A 232 10.73 1.99 -5.29
CA SER A 232 11.34 3.16 -5.95
C SER A 232 12.73 2.92 -6.56
N ASP A 233 13.40 1.80 -6.23
CA ASP A 233 14.66 1.42 -6.87
C ASP A 233 14.46 0.86 -8.29
N CYS A 234 13.20 0.56 -8.67
CA CYS A 234 12.82 0.30 -10.05
C CYS A 234 12.45 1.63 -10.73
N PRO A 235 12.83 1.85 -12.00
CA PRO A 235 12.39 3.01 -12.75
C PRO A 235 10.85 3.14 -12.67
N GLN A 236 10.37 4.24 -12.08
CA GLN A 236 8.94 4.47 -11.99
C GLN A 236 8.45 4.85 -13.37
N VAL A 237 7.57 4.03 -13.95
CA VAL A 237 7.00 4.30 -15.27
C VAL A 237 5.66 5.00 -15.07
N VAL A 238 5.64 6.30 -15.36
CA VAL A 238 4.41 7.06 -15.49
C VAL A 238 3.90 6.87 -16.90
N VAL A 239 2.68 6.36 -17.05
CA VAL A 239 2.05 6.17 -18.35
C VAL A 239 0.97 7.21 -18.58
N SER A 240 0.75 7.58 -19.83
CA SER A 240 -0.37 8.42 -20.26
C SER A 240 -1.19 7.69 -21.31
N GLY A 241 -2.51 7.78 -21.18
CA GLY A 241 -3.46 7.02 -22.00
C GLY A 241 -3.49 5.53 -21.64
N GLY A 242 -4.30 4.79 -22.37
CA GLY A 242 -4.43 3.33 -22.21
C GLY A 242 -5.36 2.88 -21.10
N GLU A 243 -5.22 1.61 -20.74
CA GLU A 243 -6.02 0.93 -19.72
C GLU A 243 -5.15 0.59 -18.50
N GLN A 244 -5.73 0.75 -17.32
CA GLN A 244 -5.11 0.30 -16.07
C GLN A 244 -6.02 -0.73 -15.40
N ARG A 245 -5.45 -1.90 -15.15
CA ARG A 245 -6.08 -2.97 -14.39
C ARG A 245 -5.42 -3.09 -13.02
N LEU A 246 -6.22 -2.90 -11.98
CA LEU A 246 -5.82 -3.03 -10.59
C LEU A 246 -6.52 -4.24 -9.98
N VAL A 247 -5.77 -5.17 -9.40
CA VAL A 247 -6.33 -6.36 -8.74
C VAL A 247 -5.78 -6.48 -7.32
N PHE A 248 -6.68 -6.55 -6.35
CA PHE A 248 -6.37 -6.91 -4.97
C PHE A 248 -6.86 -8.33 -4.69
N ASP A 249 -5.98 -9.24 -4.29
CA ASP A 249 -6.30 -10.62 -3.93
C ASP A 249 -5.96 -10.87 -2.46
N LEU A 250 -6.97 -10.92 -1.60
CA LEU A 250 -6.88 -11.20 -0.18
C LEU A 250 -7.31 -12.64 0.10
N ARG A 251 -6.40 -13.40 0.71
CA ARG A 251 -6.65 -14.78 1.09
C ARG A 251 -6.07 -15.14 2.45
N ARG A 252 -6.68 -16.10 3.11
CA ARG A 252 -6.18 -16.75 4.32
C ARG A 252 -5.01 -17.64 3.94
N ALA A 253 -3.87 -17.34 4.54
CA ALA A 253 -2.70 -18.18 4.53
C ALA A 253 -2.69 -18.89 5.89
N ASP A 254 -3.49 -19.95 6.07
CA ASP A 254 -3.49 -20.70 7.33
C ASP A 254 -2.16 -21.47 7.44
N ALA A 255 -1.14 -20.80 7.96
CA ALA A 255 0.20 -21.36 8.16
C ALA A 255 0.38 -21.74 9.63
N LEU A 256 0.59 -23.03 9.89
CA LEU A 256 1.05 -23.54 11.19
C LEU A 256 0.17 -23.14 12.40
N GLY A 257 -1.15 -23.02 12.21
CA GLY A 257 -2.09 -22.74 13.29
C GLY A 257 -2.11 -21.27 13.77
N VAL A 258 -1.40 -20.38 13.09
CA VAL A 258 -1.53 -18.94 13.27
C VAL A 258 -2.41 -18.41 12.14
N ALA A 259 -3.44 -17.63 12.50
CA ALA A 259 -4.25 -16.94 11.50
C ALA A 259 -3.36 -15.91 10.79
N THR A 260 -3.05 -16.16 9.52
CA THR A 260 -2.32 -15.22 8.67
C THR A 260 -3.07 -15.00 7.37
N TRP A 261 -2.88 -13.83 6.78
CA TRP A 261 -3.50 -13.44 5.53
C TRP A 261 -2.41 -13.01 4.56
N ALA A 262 -2.58 -13.38 3.30
CA ALA A 262 -1.78 -12.91 2.20
C ALA A 262 -2.63 -11.95 1.38
N LEU A 263 -2.09 -10.75 1.17
CA LEU A 263 -2.64 -9.78 0.24
C LEU A 263 -1.69 -9.69 -0.95
N HIS A 264 -2.20 -9.94 -2.15
CA HIS A 264 -1.50 -9.80 -3.40
C HIS A 264 -2.06 -8.58 -4.14
N LEU A 265 -1.15 -7.80 -4.71
CA LEU A 265 -1.49 -6.65 -5.54
C LEU A 265 -0.92 -6.86 -6.93
N LEU A 266 -1.77 -6.73 -7.94
CA LEU A 266 -1.37 -6.69 -9.34
C LEU A 266 -1.78 -5.33 -9.92
N VAL A 267 -0.81 -4.66 -10.55
CA VAL A 267 -1.04 -3.48 -11.36
C VAL A 267 -0.57 -3.79 -12.76
N GLU A 268 -1.48 -3.74 -13.72
CA GLU A 268 -1.20 -3.94 -15.13
C GLU A 268 -1.62 -2.67 -15.87
N LYS A 269 -0.74 -2.14 -16.73
CA LYS A 269 -1.01 -0.97 -17.57
C LYS A 269 -0.76 -1.38 -19.02
N THR A 270 -1.79 -1.31 -19.85
CA THR A 270 -1.76 -1.71 -21.26
C THR A 270 -2.21 -0.57 -22.15
N ASP A 271 -1.91 -0.67 -23.45
CA ASP A 271 -2.42 0.24 -24.50
C ASP A 271 -2.15 1.73 -24.24
N PHE A 272 -1.13 2.05 -23.45
CA PHE A 272 -0.74 3.44 -23.16
C PHE A 272 -0.09 4.09 -24.39
N GLU A 273 -0.36 5.38 -24.57
CA GLU A 273 0.12 6.14 -25.72
C GLU A 273 1.58 6.58 -25.55
N SER A 274 1.96 6.90 -24.31
CA SER A 274 3.32 7.30 -23.96
C SER A 274 3.68 6.88 -22.54
N CYS A 275 4.98 6.73 -22.29
CA CYS A 275 5.50 6.48 -20.96
C CYS A 275 6.73 7.35 -20.67
N LEU A 276 6.85 7.76 -19.41
CA LEU A 276 8.00 8.46 -18.85
C LEU A 276 8.62 7.54 -17.80
N ALA A 277 9.83 7.04 -18.09
CA ALA A 277 10.63 6.37 -17.10
C ALA A 277 11.30 7.43 -16.21
N VAL A 278 10.84 7.53 -14.97
CA VAL A 278 11.48 8.33 -13.94
C VAL A 278 12.61 7.48 -13.37
N VAL A 279 13.82 7.76 -13.86
CA VAL A 279 15.08 7.22 -13.33
C VAL A 279 15.62 8.31 -12.43
N ASP A 280 15.49 8.15 -11.10
CA ASP A 280 15.68 9.19 -10.06
C ASP A 280 16.89 10.12 -10.32
N GLU A 281 16.75 11.45 -10.14
CA GLU A 281 17.20 12.08 -8.88
C GLU A 281 16.18 12.99 -8.14
N GLU A 282 14.96 13.22 -8.63
CA GLU A 282 13.95 13.96 -7.85
C GLU A 282 12.51 13.48 -8.14
N PRO A 283 11.84 12.75 -7.24
CA PRO A 283 10.42 12.48 -7.38
C PRO A 283 9.64 13.77 -7.13
N TRP A 284 8.94 14.21 -8.16
CA TRP A 284 7.96 15.30 -8.11
C TRP A 284 6.86 14.95 -7.10
N PHE A 285 6.83 15.61 -5.94
CA PHE A 285 5.64 15.64 -5.10
C PHE A 285 5.00 17.03 -5.15
N CYS A 286 3.78 17.05 -5.68
CA CYS A 286 2.76 18.07 -5.45
C CYS A 286 2.01 17.75 -4.14
#